data_AF-A0A2V9M7U4-F1
#
_entry.id   AF-A0A2V9M7U4-F1
#
_cell.length_a   1.000
_cell.length_b   1.000
_cell.length_c   1.000
_cell.angle_alpha   90.00
_cell.angle_beta   90.00
_cell.angle_gamma   90.00
#
_symmetry.space_group_name_H-M   'P 1'
#
loop_
_entity.id
_entity.type
_entity.pdbx_description
1 polymer ?
#
loop_
_entity_poly.entity_id
_entity_poly.type
_entity_poly.pdbx_seq_one_letter_code
_entity_poly.pdbx_strand_id
1 'polypeptide(L)'
;MVPGILAKRRPCGENRIQGTFDTITFSVRGWAVSAFTAMLAVSASQKLPNLMLLAILPVVMFWLVDALYKSFQRNFMRRGREIEEYLASDRFMDDLKSRAVLSIRVPALSAKFGTSSFLARLKIVLQIALVRNVLIIYSALLFLCVLSYPFLTYSR
;
A
#
# COMPACT_ATOMS: atom_id res chain seq x y z
N MET A 1 16.97 -32.60 -19.94
CA MET A 1 16.75 -31.20 -20.38
C MET A 1 15.35 -31.11 -20.95
N VAL A 2 14.38 -30.61 -20.18
CA VAL A 2 12.98 -30.45 -20.62
C VAL A 2 12.64 -28.96 -20.50
N PRO A 3 12.64 -28.20 -21.61
CA PRO A 3 12.20 -26.82 -21.61
C PRO A 3 10.68 -26.83 -21.77
N GLY A 4 9.97 -26.89 -20.65
CA GLY A 4 8.51 -26.90 -20.61
C GLY A 4 8.02 -25.78 -19.71
N ILE A 5 7.55 -24.71 -20.35
CA ILE A 5 6.74 -23.60 -19.84
C ILE A 5 6.04 -23.99 -18.52
N LEU A 6 6.65 -23.62 -17.39
CA LEU A 6 5.96 -23.59 -16.10
C LEU A 6 4.99 -22.41 -16.17
N ALA A 7 3.77 -22.69 -16.62
CA ALA A 7 2.63 -21.82 -16.35
C ALA A 7 2.64 -21.58 -14.84
N LYS A 8 3.00 -20.36 -14.43
CA LYS A 8 3.05 -19.90 -13.05
C LYS A 8 1.63 -20.00 -12.48
N ARG A 9 1.26 -21.19 -11.99
CA ARG A 9 0.01 -21.41 -11.26
C ARG A 9 0.16 -20.62 -9.97
N ARG A 10 -0.36 -19.39 -9.95
CA ARG A 10 -0.40 -18.61 -8.72
C ARG A 10 -1.27 -19.38 -7.72
N PRO A 11 -0.78 -19.63 -6.49
CA PRO A 11 -1.57 -20.33 -5.50
C PRO A 11 -2.86 -19.56 -5.24
N CYS A 12 -3.99 -20.26 -5.13
CA CYS A 12 -5.33 -19.67 -5.00
C CYS A 12 -5.43 -18.64 -3.85
N GLY A 13 -4.58 -18.77 -2.82
CA GLY A 13 -4.46 -17.83 -1.71
C GLY A 13 -3.80 -16.48 -2.06
N GLU A 14 -2.86 -16.43 -3.01
CA GLU A 14 -2.17 -15.19 -3.40
C GLU A 14 -3.15 -14.19 -4.03
N ASN A 15 -4.03 -14.68 -4.90
CA ASN A 15 -5.04 -13.84 -5.56
C ASN A 15 -6.03 -13.23 -4.56
N ARG A 16 -6.39 -13.97 -3.49
CA ARG A 16 -7.28 -13.48 -2.44
C ARG A 16 -6.63 -12.34 -1.66
N ILE A 17 -5.38 -12.54 -1.22
CA ILE A 17 -4.64 -11.53 -0.44
C ILE A 17 -4.42 -10.27 -1.29
N GLN A 18 -4.03 -10.44 -2.56
CA GLN A 18 -3.89 -9.33 -3.49
C GLN A 18 -5.22 -8.56 -3.65
N GLY A 19 -6.33 -9.28 -3.88
CA GLY A 19 -7.65 -8.68 -4.03
C GLY A 19 -8.08 -7.86 -2.82
N THR A 20 -7.86 -8.34 -1.60
CA THR A 20 -8.20 -7.59 -0.37
C THR A 20 -7.42 -6.27 -0.26
N PHE A 21 -6.12 -6.27 -0.52
CA PHE A 21 -5.32 -5.05 -0.47
C PHE A 21 -5.69 -4.06 -1.59
N ASP A 22 -6.07 -4.57 -2.76
CA ASP A 22 -6.53 -3.74 -3.88
C ASP A 22 -7.88 -3.08 -3.56
N THR A 23 -8.82 -3.79 -2.91
CA THR A 23 -10.08 -3.21 -2.41
C THR A 23 -9.83 -2.13 -1.37
N ILE A 24 -8.97 -2.37 -0.39
CA ILE A 24 -8.63 -1.37 0.63
C ILE A 24 -8.01 -0.13 -0.02
N THR A 25 -7.08 -0.31 -0.95
CA THR A 25 -6.45 0.79 -1.69
C THR A 25 -7.48 1.61 -2.47
N PHE A 26 -8.44 0.94 -3.13
CA PHE A 26 -9.53 1.61 -3.83
C PHE A 26 -10.41 2.42 -2.88
N SER A 27 -10.79 1.84 -1.72
CA SER A 27 -11.57 2.54 -0.70
C SER A 27 -10.83 3.76 -0.14
N VAL A 28 -9.54 3.64 0.18
CA VAL A 28 -8.70 4.76 0.67
C VAL A 28 -8.66 5.90 -0.35
N ARG A 29 -8.54 5.59 -1.64
CA ARG A 29 -8.59 6.59 -2.72
C ARG A 29 -9.96 7.24 -2.85
N GLY A 30 -11.03 6.46 -2.71
CA GLY A 30 -12.40 6.98 -2.69
C GLY A 30 -12.61 7.97 -1.54
N TRP A 31 -12.22 7.60 -0.32
CA TRP A 31 -12.29 8.49 0.84
C TRP A 31 -11.44 9.76 0.69
N ALA A 32 -10.28 9.68 0.04
CA ALA A 32 -9.47 10.85 -0.27
C ALA A 32 -10.21 11.85 -1.18
N VAL A 33 -10.85 11.35 -2.24
CA VAL A 33 -11.65 12.18 -3.16
C VAL A 33 -12.87 12.75 -2.45
N SER A 34 -13.60 11.95 -1.67
CA SER A 34 -14.78 12.41 -0.92
C SER A 34 -14.41 13.51 0.09
N ALA A 35 -13.32 13.34 0.84
CA ALA A 35 -12.84 14.33 1.80
C ALA A 35 -12.43 15.63 1.09
N PHE A 36 -11.72 15.54 -0.04
CA PHE A 36 -11.37 16.70 -0.85
C PHE A 36 -12.63 17.45 -1.34
N THR A 37 -13.59 16.73 -1.94
CA THR A 37 -14.83 17.32 -2.46
C THR A 37 -15.65 17.97 -1.35
N ALA A 38 -15.73 17.36 -0.17
CA ALA A 38 -16.42 17.95 0.98
C ALA A 38 -15.77 19.27 1.41
N MET A 39 -14.44 19.32 1.51
CA MET A 39 -13.74 20.56 1.84
C MET A 39 -13.91 21.62 0.74
N LEU A 40 -13.89 21.22 -0.54
CA LEU A 40 -14.13 22.12 -1.67
C LEU A 40 -15.52 22.76 -1.59
N ALA A 41 -16.55 21.95 -1.33
CA ALA A 41 -17.93 22.42 -1.18
C ALA A 41 -18.07 23.41 -0.01
N VAL A 42 -17.49 23.12 1.15
CA VAL A 42 -17.51 24.01 2.31
C VAL A 42 -16.76 25.30 2.03
N SER A 43 -15.57 25.22 1.41
CA SER A 43 -14.76 26.38 1.04
C SER A 43 -15.46 27.30 0.05
N ALA A 44 -16.19 26.72 -0.92
CA ALA A 44 -16.99 27.46 -1.89
C ALA A 44 -18.20 28.12 -1.24
N SER A 45 -18.92 27.39 -0.37
CA SER A 45 -20.11 27.91 0.31
C SER A 45 -19.79 29.05 1.29
N GLN A 46 -18.71 28.93 2.07
CA GLN A 46 -18.32 29.94 3.07
C GLN A 46 -17.41 31.04 2.50
N LYS A 47 -17.02 30.97 1.22
CA LYS A 47 -16.06 31.90 0.58
C LYS A 47 -14.76 32.07 1.38
N LEU A 48 -14.27 30.98 1.97
CA LEU A 48 -13.04 30.94 2.78
C LEU A 48 -11.93 30.20 2.01
N PRO A 49 -11.15 30.87 1.14
CA PRO A 49 -10.13 30.20 0.32
C PRO A 49 -9.03 29.52 1.17
N ASN A 50 -8.79 30.03 2.39
CA ASN A 50 -7.83 29.46 3.32
C ASN A 50 -8.15 28.00 3.73
N LEU A 51 -9.40 27.57 3.60
CA LEU A 51 -9.81 26.21 3.91
C LEU A 51 -9.23 25.19 2.90
N MET A 52 -8.92 25.62 1.66
CA MET A 52 -8.23 24.77 0.68
C MET A 52 -6.77 24.49 1.02
N LEU A 53 -6.08 25.41 1.69
CA LEU A 53 -4.73 25.16 2.22
C LEU A 53 -4.78 24.08 3.31
N LEU A 54 -5.83 24.10 4.15
CA LEU A 54 -6.04 23.06 5.16
C LEU A 54 -6.39 21.71 4.52
N ALA A 55 -7.05 21.69 3.37
CA ALA A 55 -7.40 20.48 2.62
C ALA A 55 -6.20 19.71 2.05
N ILE A 56 -5.02 20.35 1.96
CA ILE A 56 -3.77 19.67 1.59
C ILE A 56 -3.39 18.63 2.65
N LEU A 57 -3.62 18.92 3.93
CA LEU A 57 -3.25 18.04 5.04
C LEU A 57 -3.91 16.64 4.95
N PRO A 58 -5.25 16.51 4.84
CA PRO A 58 -5.88 15.20 4.71
C PRO A 58 -5.48 14.49 3.41
N VAL A 59 -5.27 15.22 2.30
CA VAL A 59 -4.82 14.61 1.03
C VAL A 59 -3.44 13.96 1.21
N VAL A 60 -2.51 14.64 1.87
CA VAL A 60 -1.18 14.09 2.20
C VAL A 60 -1.29 12.91 3.16
N MET A 61 -2.17 12.97 4.16
CA MET A 61 -2.40 11.84 5.08
C MET A 61 -2.91 10.61 4.34
N PHE A 62 -3.91 10.76 3.46
CA PHE A 62 -4.41 9.67 2.64
C PHE A 62 -3.34 9.13 1.69
N TRP A 63 -2.46 9.99 1.16
CA TRP A 63 -1.33 9.56 0.33
C TRP A 63 -0.36 8.64 1.11
N LEU A 64 -0.03 9.00 2.34
CA LEU A 64 0.82 8.18 3.20
C LEU A 64 0.15 6.86 3.58
N VAL A 65 -1.17 6.87 3.83
CA VAL A 65 -1.94 5.66 4.13
C VAL A 65 -1.98 4.71 2.93
N ASP A 66 -2.20 5.20 1.70
CA ASP A 66 -2.14 4.34 0.48
C ASP A 66 -0.74 3.73 0.33
N ALA A 67 0.31 4.53 0.53
CA ALA A 67 1.69 4.05 0.48
C ALA A 67 1.98 2.99 1.56
N LEU A 68 1.43 3.16 2.77
CA LEU A 68 1.55 2.21 3.86
C LEU A 68 0.90 0.87 3.51
N TYR A 69 -0.33 0.86 3.01
CA TYR A 69 -1.00 -0.38 2.61
C TYR A 69 -0.27 -1.11 1.48
N LYS A 70 0.27 -0.38 0.50
CA LYS A 70 1.12 -0.96 -0.55
C LYS A 70 2.42 -1.55 0.00
N SER A 71 3.00 -0.94 1.04
CA SER A 71 4.17 -1.50 1.73
C SER A 71 3.85 -2.82 2.41
N PHE A 72 2.67 -2.94 3.03
CA PHE A 72 2.21 -4.19 3.61
C PHE A 72 1.97 -5.24 2.53
N GLN A 73 1.26 -4.91 1.46
CA GLN A 73 1.01 -5.82 0.34
C GLN A 73 2.31 -6.42 -0.20
N ARG A 74 3.33 -5.58 -0.46
CA ARG A 74 4.66 -6.04 -0.93
C ARG A 74 5.35 -6.97 0.07
N ASN A 75 5.30 -6.63 1.35
CA ASN A 75 5.93 -7.45 2.40
C ASN A 75 5.22 -8.79 2.57
N PHE A 76 3.89 -8.83 2.54
CA PHE A 76 3.13 -10.07 2.60
C PHE A 76 3.39 -10.96 1.38
N MET A 77 3.39 -10.39 0.16
CA MET A 77 3.70 -11.14 -1.06
C MET A 77 5.13 -11.71 -1.05
N ARG A 78 6.12 -10.91 -0.65
CA ARG A 78 7.52 -11.37 -0.56
C ARG A 78 7.65 -12.56 0.38
N ARG A 79 7.02 -12.50 1.56
CA ARG A 79 7.08 -13.59 2.54
C ARG A 79 6.27 -14.81 2.14
N GLY A 80 5.12 -14.61 1.49
CA GLY A 80 4.34 -15.71 0.90
C GLY A 80 5.18 -16.50 -0.10
N ARG A 81 5.92 -15.79 -0.96
CA ARG A 81 6.85 -16.41 -1.91
C ARG A 81 8.00 -17.16 -1.25
N GLU A 82 8.60 -16.62 -0.18
CA GLU A 82 9.63 -17.32 0.59
C GLU A 82 9.13 -18.65 1.18
N ILE A 83 7.88 -18.66 1.68
CA ILE A 83 7.24 -19.87 2.21
C ILE A 83 6.97 -20.88 1.09
N GLU A 84 6.41 -20.42 -0.03
CA GLU A 84 6.15 -21.27 -1.20
C GLU A 84 7.43 -21.90 -1.73
N GLU A 85 8.51 -21.13 -1.82
CA GLU A 85 9.83 -21.60 -2.25
C GLU A 85 10.42 -22.62 -1.28
N TYR A 86 10.25 -22.43 0.03
CA TYR A 86 10.67 -23.43 1.03
C TYR A 86 9.86 -24.72 0.90
N LEU A 87 8.53 -24.64 0.80
CA LEU A 87 7.64 -25.80 0.66
C LEU A 87 7.89 -26.58 -0.65
N ALA A 88 8.27 -25.88 -1.72
CA ALA A 88 8.59 -26.50 -3.00
C ALA A 88 10.02 -27.09 -3.05
N SER A 89 10.87 -26.81 -2.07
CA SER A 89 12.26 -27.26 -2.05
C SER A 89 12.42 -28.67 -1.48
N ASP A 90 13.41 -29.41 -1.96
CA ASP A 90 13.75 -30.74 -1.43
C ASP A 90 14.10 -30.71 0.08
N ARG A 91 14.55 -29.54 0.59
CA ARG A 91 14.82 -29.33 2.02
C ARG A 91 13.59 -29.60 2.89
N PHE A 92 12.40 -29.22 2.43
CA PHE A 92 11.18 -29.50 3.16
C PHE A 92 10.89 -31.00 3.23
N MET A 93 11.17 -31.73 2.15
CA MET A 93 11.02 -33.18 2.11
C MET A 93 12.02 -33.88 3.03
N ASP A 94 13.25 -33.38 3.12
CA ASP A 94 14.27 -33.88 4.06
C ASP A 94 13.90 -33.60 5.52
N ASP A 95 13.33 -32.42 5.81
CA ASP A 95 12.82 -32.03 7.13
C ASP A 95 11.61 -32.88 7.57
N LEU A 96 10.73 -33.25 6.62
CA LEU A 96 9.61 -34.16 6.89
C LEU A 96 10.08 -35.60 7.17
N LYS A 97 11.01 -36.12 6.37
CA LYS A 97 11.52 -37.50 6.49
C LYS A 97 12.30 -37.73 7.78
N SER A 98 13.01 -36.72 8.26
CA SER A 98 13.83 -36.81 9.47
C SER A 98 13.03 -36.86 10.79
N ARG A 99 11.68 -36.94 10.75
CA ARG A 99 10.78 -36.77 11.92
C ARG A 99 11.03 -35.46 12.69
N ALA A 100 11.77 -34.52 12.10
CA ALA A 100 12.09 -33.23 12.65
C ALA A 100 10.98 -32.20 12.40
N VAL A 101 9.72 -32.66 12.32
CA VAL A 101 8.54 -31.79 12.14
C VAL A 101 8.46 -30.73 13.25
N LEU A 102 8.94 -31.06 14.45
CA LEU A 102 9.05 -30.14 15.59
C LEU A 102 10.15 -29.07 15.43
N SER A 103 11.10 -29.21 14.51
CA SER A 103 12.12 -28.20 14.22
C SER A 103 11.77 -27.28 13.05
N ILE A 104 10.60 -27.45 12.43
CA ILE A 104 10.07 -26.46 11.47
C ILE A 104 9.83 -25.17 12.24
N ARG A 105 10.82 -24.28 12.23
CA ARG A 105 10.73 -22.99 12.88
C ARG A 105 9.86 -22.11 12.00
N VAL A 106 8.57 -22.04 12.32
CA VAL A 106 7.65 -21.12 11.65
C VAL A 106 8.29 -19.73 11.70
N PRO A 107 8.54 -19.09 10.55
CA PRO A 107 9.20 -17.79 10.55
C PRO A 107 8.30 -16.84 11.34
N ALA A 108 8.77 -16.40 12.51
CA ALA A 108 7.98 -15.55 13.39
C ALA A 108 7.55 -14.29 12.62
N LEU A 109 6.26 -14.24 12.25
CA LEU A 109 5.74 -13.19 11.39
C LEU A 109 5.90 -11.82 12.06
N SER A 110 5.77 -11.75 13.39
CA SER A 110 5.92 -10.49 14.15
C SER A 110 7.35 -10.16 14.56
N ALA A 111 8.28 -11.14 14.65
CA ALA A 111 9.63 -10.88 15.18
C ALA A 111 10.45 -9.91 14.31
N LYS A 112 10.29 -9.98 12.98
CA LYS A 112 10.86 -8.98 12.05
C LYS A 112 10.06 -7.66 12.00
N PHE A 113 8.83 -7.66 12.50
CA PHE A 113 7.97 -6.48 12.60
C PHE A 113 8.34 -5.61 13.81
N GLY A 114 9.21 -6.06 14.71
CA GLY A 114 9.70 -5.27 15.86
C GLY A 114 11.12 -4.71 15.67
N THR A 115 11.95 -5.36 14.84
CA THR A 115 13.41 -5.11 14.79
C THR A 115 13.87 -4.05 13.80
N SER A 116 13.06 -3.67 12.81
CA SER A 116 13.43 -2.58 11.92
C SER A 116 13.13 -1.23 12.56
N SER A 117 14.12 -0.33 12.56
CA SER A 117 13.96 1.06 13.02
C SER A 117 12.76 1.72 12.34
N PHE A 118 11.99 2.50 13.10
CA PHE A 118 10.84 3.25 12.58
C PHE A 118 11.22 4.08 11.34
N LEU A 119 12.42 4.66 11.32
CA LEU A 119 12.97 5.40 10.18
C LEU A 119 13.14 4.53 8.93
N ALA A 120 13.55 3.27 9.08
CA ALA A 120 13.68 2.35 7.96
C ALA A 120 12.31 2.03 7.36
N ARG A 121 11.28 1.88 8.20
CA ARG A 121 9.90 1.67 7.74
C ARG A 121 9.36 2.92 7.05
N LEU A 122 9.59 4.09 7.64
CA LEU A 122 9.17 5.36 7.06
C LEU A 122 9.83 5.59 5.70
N LYS A 123 11.12 5.27 5.54
CA LYS A 123 11.81 5.32 4.23
C LYS A 123 11.16 4.39 3.20
N ILE A 124 10.81 3.16 3.57
CA ILE A 124 10.15 2.22 2.66
C ILE A 124 8.78 2.76 2.23
N VAL A 125 8.00 3.28 3.18
CA VAL A 125 6.69 3.88 2.90
C VAL A 125 6.85 5.09 1.98
N LEU A 126 7.84 5.96 2.24
CA LEU A 126 8.10 7.14 1.41
C LEU A 126 8.55 6.76 -0.02
N GLN A 127 9.41 5.75 -0.16
CA GLN A 127 9.79 5.21 -1.48
C GLN A 127 8.58 4.64 -2.24
N ILE A 128 7.65 4.00 -1.52
CA ILE A 128 6.43 3.47 -2.11
C ILE A 128 5.42 4.56 -2.44
N ALA A 129 5.37 5.64 -1.65
CA ALA A 129 4.54 6.81 -1.89
C ALA A 129 4.90 7.47 -3.23
N LEU A 130 6.18 7.41 -3.62
CA LEU A 130 6.69 7.94 -4.89
C LEU A 130 6.52 6.99 -6.09
N VAL A 131 5.90 5.82 -5.91
CA VAL A 131 5.61 4.92 -7.03
C VAL A 131 4.61 5.58 -7.97
N ARG A 132 4.92 5.57 -9.27
CA ARG A 132 4.19 6.28 -10.35
C ARG A 132 2.67 6.19 -10.25
N ASN A 133 2.10 5.02 -9.98
CA ASN A 133 0.64 4.82 -9.88
C ASN A 133 0.01 5.60 -8.71
N VAL A 134 0.66 5.61 -7.54
CA VAL A 134 0.19 6.36 -6.37
C VAL A 134 0.37 7.86 -6.61
N LEU A 135 1.56 8.24 -7.08
CA LEU A 135 1.94 9.63 -7.27
C LEU A 135 1.00 10.39 -8.21
N ILE A 136 0.54 9.79 -9.32
CA ILE A 136 -0.33 10.47 -10.29
C ILE A 136 -1.65 10.93 -9.65
N ILE A 137 -2.30 10.08 -8.86
CA ILE A 137 -3.62 10.40 -8.29
C ILE A 137 -3.51 11.51 -7.24
N TYR A 138 -2.56 11.36 -6.31
CA TYR A 138 -2.39 12.35 -5.23
C TYR A 138 -1.78 13.66 -5.72
N SER A 139 -0.90 13.64 -6.74
CA SER A 139 -0.41 14.88 -7.37
C SER A 139 -1.52 15.60 -8.12
N ALA A 140 -2.43 14.89 -8.80
CA ALA A 140 -3.60 15.51 -9.43
C ALA A 140 -4.54 16.15 -8.38
N LEU A 141 -4.79 15.46 -7.26
CA LEU A 141 -5.58 16.03 -6.15
C LEU A 141 -4.92 17.27 -5.53
N LEU A 142 -3.60 17.22 -5.28
CA LEU A 142 -2.86 18.38 -4.77
C LEU A 142 -2.87 19.54 -5.75
N PHE A 143 -2.73 19.26 -7.05
CA PHE A 143 -2.84 20.28 -8.09
C PHE A 143 -4.22 20.93 -8.10
N LEU A 144 -5.28 20.15 -7.94
CA LEU A 144 -6.65 20.67 -7.83
C LEU A 144 -6.85 21.51 -6.55
N CYS A 145 -6.26 21.13 -5.42
CA CYS A 145 -6.27 21.96 -4.20
C CYS A 145 -5.59 23.32 -4.43
N VAL A 146 -4.46 23.33 -5.15
CA VAL A 146 -3.72 24.57 -5.43
C VAL A 146 -4.45 25.42 -6.46
N LEU A 147 -5.05 24.80 -7.48
CA LEU A 147 -5.80 25.49 -8.53
C LEU A 147 -7.12 26.09 -8.01
N SER A 148 -7.76 25.44 -7.03
CA SER A 148 -9.01 25.96 -6.45
C SER A 148 -8.79 27.23 -5.62
N TYR A 149 -7.63 27.40 -4.99
CA TYR A 149 -7.29 28.56 -4.17
C TYR A 149 -7.42 29.91 -4.91
N PRO A 150 -6.77 30.15 -6.07
CA PRO A 150 -6.92 31.41 -6.81
C PRO A 150 -8.34 31.57 -7.37
N PHE A 151 -9.01 30.49 -7.77
CA PHE A 151 -10.37 30.54 -8.29
C PHE A 151 -11.36 31.05 -7.23
N LEU A 152 -11.26 30.52 -6.00
CA LEU A 152 -12.08 30.94 -4.86
C LEU A 152 -11.75 32.36 -4.38
N THR A 153 -10.49 32.79 -4.56
CA THR A 153 -10.05 34.14 -4.21
C THR A 153 -10.56 35.18 -5.21
N TYR A 154 -10.57 34.85 -6.51
CA TYR A 154 -11.07 35.71 -7.57
C TYR A 154 -12.61 35.83 -7.59
N SER A 155 -13.32 34.82 -7.10
CA SER A 155 -14.80 34.81 -7.02
C SER A 155 -15.37 35.63 -5.85
N ARG A 156 -14.54 36.32 -5.06
CA ARG A 156 -14.99 37.27 -4.03
C ARG A 156 -15.25 38.65 -4.64
#